data_AF-A0A5Y8YDI1-F1
#
_entry.id   AF-A0A5Y8YDI1-F1
#
_cell.length_a   1.000
_cell.length_b   1.000
_cell.length_c   1.000
_cell.angle_alpha   90.00
_cell.angle_beta   90.00
_cell.angle_gamma   90.00
#
_symmetry.space_group_name_H-M   'P 1'
#
loop_
_entity.id
_entity.type
_entity.pdbx_description
1 polymer ?
#
loop_
_entity_poly.entity_id
_entity_poly.type
_entity_poly.pdbx_seq_one_letter_code
_entity_poly.pdbx_strand_id
1 'polypeptide(L)'
;MKKMSKHIVLSFAVSSLLFSQAYAVPRGGKFTHGASGTIHTSGNTVMITGKGQNHVIQWGGGFNIAQGESVNFTTSGKNYLNIVYHKDASKIDGALNGGNNNIFLVNPMGVLIGQTGTITAGKFVASTTPLNDENVKTF
;
A
#
# COMPACT_ATOMS: atom_id res chain seq x y z
N MET A 1 -68.35 -13.42 -13.80
CA MET A 1 -67.16 -13.22 -12.94
C MET A 1 -65.92 -13.19 -13.82
N LYS A 2 -65.25 -12.04 -13.93
CA LYS A 2 -64.15 -11.78 -14.90
C LYS A 2 -62.81 -12.17 -14.25
N LYS A 3 -62.12 -13.18 -14.79
CA LYS A 3 -60.81 -13.64 -14.29
C LYS A 3 -59.72 -12.69 -14.83
N MET A 4 -59.06 -11.94 -13.95
CA MET A 4 -57.92 -11.09 -14.32
C MET A 4 -56.61 -11.87 -14.22
N SER A 5 -55.89 -11.96 -15.34
CA SER A 5 -54.54 -12.53 -15.43
C SER A 5 -53.52 -11.50 -14.96
N LYS A 6 -52.78 -11.79 -13.89
CA LYS A 6 -51.66 -10.96 -13.43
C LYS A 6 -50.40 -11.32 -14.23
N HIS A 7 -49.97 -10.43 -15.11
CA HIS A 7 -48.68 -10.55 -15.79
C HIS A 7 -47.58 -9.98 -14.88
N ILE A 8 -46.67 -10.85 -14.43
CA ILE A 8 -45.44 -10.44 -13.73
C ILE A 8 -44.43 -10.07 -14.81
N VAL A 9 -44.12 -8.77 -14.92
CA VAL A 9 -43.04 -8.30 -15.80
C VAL A 9 -41.74 -8.39 -15.01
N LEU A 10 -40.86 -9.31 -15.40
CA LEU A 10 -39.55 -9.51 -14.80
C LEU A 10 -38.55 -8.54 -15.45
N SER A 11 -38.28 -7.41 -14.81
CA SER A 11 -37.25 -6.47 -15.28
C SER A 11 -35.85 -7.01 -14.98
N PHE A 12 -35.11 -7.37 -16.03
CA PHE A 12 -33.68 -7.65 -15.94
C PHE A 12 -32.91 -6.33 -15.79
N ALA A 13 -32.59 -5.96 -14.55
CA ALA A 13 -31.60 -4.92 -14.30
C ALA A 13 -30.21 -5.47 -14.64
N VAL A 14 -29.65 -5.06 -15.78
CA VAL A 14 -28.25 -5.32 -16.13
C VAL A 14 -27.40 -4.45 -15.19
N SER A 15 -26.94 -5.03 -14.09
CA SER A 15 -25.93 -4.39 -13.24
C SER A 15 -24.60 -4.44 -13.99
N SER A 16 -24.19 -3.32 -14.55
CA SER A 16 -22.86 -3.15 -15.14
C SER A 16 -21.81 -3.28 -14.03
N LEU A 17 -21.14 -4.42 -13.97
CA LEU A 17 -19.95 -4.62 -13.17
C LEU A 17 -18.87 -3.66 -13.68
N LEU A 18 -18.68 -2.54 -12.98
CA LEU A 18 -17.51 -1.70 -13.15
C LEU A 18 -16.29 -2.52 -12.73
N PHE A 19 -15.56 -3.07 -13.70
CA PHE A 19 -14.26 -3.67 -13.45
C PHE A 19 -13.31 -2.56 -12.99
N SER A 20 -13.13 -2.40 -11.68
CA SER A 20 -12.02 -1.62 -11.17
C SER A 20 -10.73 -2.36 -11.53
N GLN A 21 -9.82 -1.71 -12.25
CA GLN A 21 -8.47 -2.25 -12.39
C GLN A 21 -7.89 -2.38 -10.99
N ALA A 22 -7.65 -3.62 -10.56
CA ALA A 22 -7.02 -3.89 -9.28
C ALA A 22 -5.52 -3.56 -9.41
N TYR A 23 -5.17 -2.31 -9.10
CA TYR A 23 -3.78 -1.89 -8.99
C TYR A 23 -3.09 -2.65 -7.85
N ALA A 24 -1.85 -3.05 -8.08
CA ALA A 24 -1.03 -3.79 -7.11
C ALA A 24 -0.27 -2.86 -6.15
N VAL A 25 -0.52 -1.55 -6.20
CA VAL A 25 0.03 -0.56 -5.27
C VAL A 25 -0.20 -0.95 -3.80
N PRO A 26 0.62 -0.47 -2.83
CA PRO A 26 0.44 -0.80 -1.42
C PRO A 26 -0.95 -0.44 -0.90
N ARG A 27 -1.54 -1.31 -0.07
CA ARG A 27 -2.94 -1.17 0.39
C ARG A 27 -3.06 -1.22 1.90
N GLY A 28 -4.05 -0.50 2.43
CA GLY A 28 -4.38 -0.51 3.85
C GLY A 28 -3.30 0.11 4.73
N GLY A 29 -2.52 1.06 4.19
CA GLY A 29 -1.50 1.79 4.93
C GLY A 29 -2.13 2.71 5.99
N LYS A 30 -1.59 2.69 7.20
CA LYS A 30 -1.99 3.59 8.29
C LYS A 30 -0.77 4.06 9.07
N PHE A 31 -0.67 5.36 9.30
CA PHE A 31 0.29 5.90 10.27
C PHE A 31 -0.10 5.47 11.69
N THR A 32 0.86 4.96 12.46
CA THR A 32 0.63 4.40 13.80
C THR A 32 1.70 4.90 14.79
N HIS A 33 1.60 4.49 16.05
CA HIS A 33 2.62 4.78 17.08
C HIS A 33 2.93 6.28 17.22
N GLY A 34 1.89 7.11 17.19
CA GLY A 34 2.02 8.58 17.30
C GLY A 34 2.49 9.29 16.02
N ALA A 35 2.87 8.55 14.97
CA ALA A 35 3.17 9.14 13.68
C ALA A 35 1.90 9.71 13.03
N SER A 36 2.07 10.77 12.25
CA SER A 36 0.99 11.38 11.48
C SER A 36 1.47 11.76 10.08
N GLY A 37 0.54 11.82 9.14
CA GLY A 37 0.85 12.07 7.74
C GLY A 37 -0.34 11.75 6.84
N THR A 38 -0.09 11.75 5.53
CA THR A 38 -1.09 11.38 4.53
C THR A 38 -0.56 10.26 3.63
N ILE A 39 -1.48 9.38 3.23
CA ILE A 39 -1.27 8.38 2.18
C ILE A 39 -2.36 8.64 1.16
N HIS A 40 -1.98 9.04 -0.05
CA HIS A 40 -2.91 9.37 -1.12
C HIS A 40 -2.60 8.50 -2.34
N THR A 41 -3.59 7.79 -2.85
CA THR A 41 -3.45 6.96 -4.06
C THR A 41 -4.18 7.61 -5.21
N SER A 42 -3.50 7.79 -6.34
CA SER A 42 -4.06 8.32 -7.59
C SER A 42 -3.58 7.46 -8.76
N GLY A 43 -4.48 6.64 -9.31
CA GLY A 43 -4.13 5.65 -10.33
C GLY A 43 -3.00 4.72 -9.85
N ASN A 44 -1.92 4.68 -10.62
CA ASN A 44 -0.76 3.82 -10.37
C ASN A 44 0.24 4.41 -9.36
N THR A 45 -0.11 5.52 -8.70
CA THR A 45 0.82 6.29 -7.88
C THR A 45 0.31 6.42 -6.45
N VAL A 46 1.12 6.00 -5.49
CA VAL A 46 0.91 6.28 -4.06
C VAL A 46 1.85 7.40 -3.63
N MET A 47 1.31 8.41 -2.97
CA MET A 47 2.07 9.50 -2.35
C MET A 47 1.96 9.38 -0.84
N ILE A 48 3.11 9.41 -0.16
CA ILE A 48 3.24 9.29 1.29
C ILE A 48 3.95 10.54 1.81
N THR A 49 3.28 11.27 2.71
CA THR A 49 3.80 12.50 3.29
C THR A 49 3.72 12.41 4.82
N GLY A 50 4.84 12.16 5.49
CA GLY A 50 4.92 12.13 6.95
C GLY A 50 5.13 13.51 7.60
N LYS A 51 4.60 13.69 8.81
CA LYS A 51 4.79 14.87 9.67
C LYS A 51 5.63 14.50 10.89
N GLY A 52 6.69 15.27 11.17
CA GLY A 52 7.74 14.91 12.12
C GLY A 52 8.95 14.26 11.43
N GLN A 53 9.80 13.56 12.20
CA GLN A 53 11.06 12.98 11.72
C GLN A 53 10.99 11.45 11.48
N ASN A 54 10.32 10.72 12.39
CA ASN A 54 10.19 9.27 12.34
C ASN A 54 8.72 8.89 12.12
N HIS A 55 8.49 7.94 11.23
CA HIS A 55 7.14 7.54 10.82
C HIS A 55 7.01 6.03 10.79
N VAL A 56 6.07 5.49 11.58
CA VAL A 56 5.66 4.09 11.46
C VAL A 56 4.38 4.00 10.65
N ILE A 57 4.41 3.23 9.57
CA ILE A 57 3.27 2.93 8.72
C ILE A 57 3.06 1.43 8.69
N GLN A 58 1.87 0.98 9.06
CA GLN A 58 1.46 -0.43 9.00
C GLN A 58 0.58 -0.68 7.78
N TRP A 59 0.84 -1.75 7.05
CA TRP A 59 0.20 -2.11 5.78
C TRP A 59 -0.51 -3.47 5.90
N GLY A 60 -1.83 -3.45 6.12
CA GLY A 60 -2.62 -4.69 6.25
C GLY A 60 -3.01 -5.35 4.92
N GLY A 61 -2.99 -4.58 3.83
CA GLY A 61 -3.31 -5.07 2.48
C GLY A 61 -2.08 -5.45 1.64
N GLY A 62 -0.88 -5.44 2.24
CA GLY A 62 0.38 -5.69 1.55
C GLY A 62 1.08 -4.41 1.07
N PHE A 63 2.35 -4.57 0.73
CA PHE A 63 3.20 -3.53 0.14
C PHE A 63 3.83 -4.10 -1.13
N ASN A 64 3.15 -3.90 -2.26
CA ASN A 64 3.60 -4.31 -3.59
C ASN A 64 3.65 -3.06 -4.48
N ILE A 65 4.53 -3.08 -5.49
CA ILE A 65 4.61 -2.03 -6.50
C ILE A 65 4.81 -2.75 -7.83
N ALA A 66 3.78 -2.87 -8.66
CA ALA A 66 3.90 -3.51 -9.97
C ALA A 66 4.63 -2.62 -10.97
N GLN A 67 5.06 -3.21 -12.09
CA GLN A 67 5.66 -2.46 -13.20
C GLN A 67 4.71 -1.34 -13.67
N GLY A 68 5.23 -0.13 -13.82
CA GLY A 68 4.43 1.05 -14.17
C GLY A 68 3.69 1.69 -12.99
N GLU A 69 3.85 1.17 -11.77
CA GLU A 69 3.38 1.79 -10.53
C GLU A 69 4.51 2.46 -9.76
N SER A 70 4.16 3.41 -8.90
CA SER A 70 5.13 4.09 -8.04
C SER A 70 4.61 4.39 -6.64
N VAL A 71 5.52 4.34 -5.67
CA VAL A 71 5.32 4.83 -4.30
C VAL A 71 6.31 5.97 -4.08
N ASN A 72 5.81 7.14 -3.74
CA ASN A 72 6.58 8.37 -3.62
C ASN A 72 6.50 8.89 -2.19
N PHE A 73 7.62 8.88 -1.47
CA PHE A 73 7.76 9.56 -0.19
C PHE A 73 8.15 11.02 -0.48
N THR A 74 7.22 11.93 -0.25
CA THR A 74 7.30 13.32 -0.77
C THR A 74 8.11 14.27 0.13
N THR A 75 8.60 13.78 1.26
CA THR A 75 9.43 14.57 2.20
C THR A 75 10.91 14.46 1.85
N SER A 76 11.79 15.06 2.66
CA SER A 76 13.24 14.90 2.54
C SER A 76 13.88 14.70 3.92
N GLY A 77 14.87 13.82 4.00
CA GLY A 77 15.68 13.60 5.21
C GLY A 77 14.95 12.92 6.38
N LYS A 78 13.82 12.24 6.13
CA LYS A 78 13.00 11.60 7.18
C LYS A 78 13.15 10.09 7.23
N ASN A 79 12.65 9.46 8.28
CA ASN A 79 12.66 8.01 8.47
C ASN A 79 11.24 7.43 8.35
N TYR A 80 11.08 6.42 7.50
CA TYR A 80 9.81 5.70 7.31
C TYR A 80 10.00 4.20 7.55
N LEU A 81 9.44 3.70 8.66
CA LEU A 81 9.29 2.29 8.94
C LEU A 81 7.95 1.79 8.39
N ASN A 82 8.02 0.98 7.34
CA ASN A 82 6.89 0.35 6.69
C ASN A 82 6.83 -1.12 7.15
N ILE A 83 5.78 -1.47 7.89
CA ILE A 83 5.59 -2.82 8.43
C ILE A 83 4.42 -3.47 7.70
N VAL A 84 4.66 -4.63 7.11
CA VAL A 84 3.66 -5.36 6.32
C VAL A 84 3.08 -6.50 7.16
N TYR A 85 1.76 -6.46 7.36
CA TYR A 85 1.00 -7.53 8.00
C TYR A 85 0.10 -8.16 6.94
N HIS A 86 0.72 -8.87 6.00
CA HIS A 86 0.03 -9.54 4.91
C HIS A 86 0.62 -10.95 4.72
N LYS A 87 -0.17 -11.85 4.15
CA LYS A 87 0.21 -13.26 3.96
C LYS A 87 1.19 -13.50 2.80
N ASP A 88 1.48 -12.47 2.01
CA ASP A 88 2.30 -12.57 0.81
C ASP A 88 3.54 -11.67 0.94
N ALA A 89 4.62 -12.07 0.28
CA ALA A 89 5.85 -11.28 0.18
C ALA A 89 5.59 -9.92 -0.49
N SER A 90 6.39 -8.93 -0.14
CA SER A 90 6.43 -7.65 -0.84
C SER A 90 7.14 -7.81 -2.17
N LYS A 91 6.45 -7.54 -3.27
CA LYS A 91 7.01 -7.56 -4.62
C LYS A 91 7.12 -6.16 -5.19
N ILE A 92 8.34 -5.73 -5.49
CA ILE A 92 8.66 -4.41 -6.02
C ILE A 92 9.18 -4.59 -7.46
N ASP A 93 8.28 -4.56 -8.42
CA ASP A 93 8.57 -4.52 -9.86
C ASP A 93 8.49 -3.09 -10.44
N GLY A 94 7.94 -2.13 -9.70
CA GLY A 94 7.85 -0.70 -10.06
C GLY A 94 8.83 0.18 -9.28
N ALA A 95 8.47 1.45 -9.10
CA ALA A 95 9.37 2.45 -8.51
C ALA A 95 9.03 2.79 -7.05
N LEU A 96 10.00 2.63 -6.15
CA LEU A 96 9.98 3.22 -4.80
C LEU A 96 10.87 4.46 -4.78
N ASN A 97 10.25 5.62 -4.72
CA ASN A 97 10.89 6.93 -4.76
C ASN A 97 10.88 7.57 -3.37
N GLY A 98 11.93 7.28 -2.60
CA GLY A 98 12.21 7.84 -1.28
C GLY A 98 13.01 9.14 -1.30
N GLY A 99 13.68 9.49 -2.40
CA GLY A 99 14.58 10.64 -2.44
C GLY A 99 15.68 10.53 -1.38
N ASN A 100 15.84 11.55 -0.53
CA ASN A 100 16.80 11.52 0.59
C ASN A 100 16.21 10.96 1.90
N ASN A 101 14.99 10.42 1.89
CA ASN A 101 14.42 9.76 3.07
C ASN A 101 15.05 8.37 3.27
N ASN A 102 15.12 7.93 4.53
CA ASN A 102 15.47 6.56 4.89
C ASN A 102 14.19 5.72 4.93
N ILE A 103 14.17 4.63 4.17
CA ILE A 103 13.02 3.76 4.02
C ILE A 103 13.38 2.38 4.57
N PHE A 104 12.63 1.93 5.57
CA PHE A 104 12.74 0.62 6.16
C PHE A 104 11.48 -0.17 5.80
N LEU A 105 11.63 -1.34 5.20
CA LEU A 105 10.54 -2.23 4.82
C LEU A 105 10.68 -3.55 5.57
N VAL A 106 9.75 -3.83 6.47
CA VAL A 106 9.70 -5.07 7.25
C VAL A 106 8.52 -5.90 6.76
N ASN A 107 8.81 -7.05 6.15
CA ASN A 107 7.80 -8.03 5.77
C ASN A 107 8.30 -9.45 6.10
N PRO A 108 7.73 -10.11 7.13
CA PRO A 108 8.11 -11.48 7.49
C PRO A 108 7.95 -12.51 6.37
N MET A 109 7.07 -12.25 5.41
CA MET A 109 6.84 -13.13 4.27
C MET A 109 7.89 -12.97 3.15
N GLY A 110 8.76 -11.96 3.24
CA GLY A 110 9.81 -11.71 2.26
C GLY A 110 9.67 -10.36 1.55
N VAL A 111 10.79 -9.91 0.98
CA VAL A 111 10.87 -8.73 0.11
C VAL A 111 11.64 -9.12 -1.15
N LEU A 112 10.99 -8.99 -2.30
CA LEU A 112 11.55 -9.24 -3.62
C LEU A 112 11.57 -7.94 -4.41
N ILE A 113 12.76 -7.52 -4.84
CA ILE A 113 12.92 -6.47 -5.85
C ILE A 113 13.07 -7.19 -7.20
N GLY A 114 12.08 -7.03 -8.06
CA GLY A 114 12.05 -7.64 -9.38
C GLY A 114 13.00 -6.96 -10.36
N GLN A 115 13.15 -7.54 -11.54
CA GLN A 115 14.09 -7.07 -12.57
C GLN A 115 13.85 -5.61 -12.99
N THR A 116 12.60 -5.15 -12.98
CA THR A 116 12.21 -3.77 -13.33
C THR A 116 12.07 -2.87 -12.10
N GLY A 117 12.23 -3.44 -10.90
CA GLY A 117 12.09 -2.74 -9.64
C GLY A 117 13.21 -1.72 -9.44
N THR A 118 12.84 -0.51 -9.02
CA THR A 118 13.81 0.55 -8.72
C THR A 118 13.56 1.10 -7.32
N ILE A 119 14.65 1.36 -6.61
CA ILE A 119 14.62 1.96 -5.27
C ILE A 119 15.55 3.17 -5.28
N THR A 120 15.02 4.34 -4.95
CA THR A 120 15.80 5.56 -4.71
C THR A 120 15.54 6.02 -3.28
N ALA A 121 16.53 5.97 -2.39
CA ALA A 121 16.39 6.38 -1.00
C ALA A 121 17.74 6.85 -0.44
N GLY A 122 17.74 7.63 0.65
CA GLY A 122 18.96 7.95 1.40
C GLY A 122 19.55 6.70 2.03
N LYS A 123 18.67 5.87 2.60
CA LYS A 123 18.95 4.48 3.00
C LYS A 123 17.74 3.63 2.65
N PHE A 124 17.98 2.42 2.17
CA PHE A 124 16.95 1.41 2.03
C PHE A 124 17.33 0.17 2.85
N VAL A 125 16.43 -0.27 3.72
CA VAL A 125 16.61 -1.48 4.52
C VAL A 125 15.40 -2.36 4.32
N ALA A 126 15.62 -3.62 3.96
CA ALA A 126 14.60 -4.65 3.91
C ALA A 126 14.88 -5.71 4.97
N SER A 127 13.87 -6.13 5.73
CA SER A 127 13.99 -7.16 6.76
C SER A 127 12.82 -8.11 6.73
N THR A 128 13.12 -9.40 6.94
CA THR A 128 12.12 -10.45 7.19
C THR A 128 11.96 -10.74 8.67
N THR A 129 12.78 -10.14 9.55
CA THR A 129 12.64 -10.31 10.99
C THR A 129 11.46 -9.49 11.48
N PRO A 130 10.42 -10.12 12.08
CA PRO A 130 9.32 -9.38 12.69
C PRO A 130 9.83 -8.45 13.79
N LEU A 131 9.23 -7.26 13.91
CA LEU A 131 9.49 -6.36 15.03
C LEU A 131 8.51 -6.67 16.16
N ASN A 132 9.01 -6.63 17.40
CA ASN A 132 8.15 -6.59 18.57
C ASN A 132 7.62 -5.16 18.80
N ASP A 133 6.59 -5.02 19.64
CA ASP A 133 5.95 -3.73 19.91
C ASP A 133 6.90 -2.69 20.50
N GLU A 134 7.88 -3.13 21.30
CA GLU A 134 8.89 -2.26 21.90
C GLU A 134 9.75 -1.58 20.82
N ASN A 135 10.31 -2.36 19.90
CA ASN A 135 11.11 -1.85 18.78
C ASN A 135 10.32 -0.86 17.91
N VAL A 136 9.03 -1.11 17.69
CA VAL A 136 8.16 -0.22 16.90
C VAL A 136 7.85 1.06 17.67
N LYS A 137 7.62 0.98 18.98
CA LYS A 137 7.32 2.13 19.84
C LYS A 137 8.50 3.09 19.98
N THR A 138 9.73 2.58 19.93
CA THR A 138 10.96 3.38 20.07
C THR A 138 11.60 3.80 18.74
N PHE A 139 10.92 3.57 17.61
CA PHE A 139 11.39 4.01 16.28
C PHE A 139 11.36 5.53 16.13
#